data_AF-A0A554QSI6-F1
#
_entry.id   AF-A0A554QSI6-F1
#
_cell.length_a   1.000
_cell.length_b   1.000
_cell.length_c   1.000
_cell.angle_alpha   90.00
_cell.angle_beta   90.00
_cell.angle_gamma   90.00
#
_symmetry.space_group_name_H-M   'P 1'
#
loop_
_entity.id
_entity.type
_entity.pdbx_description
1 polymer ?
#
loop_
_entity_poly.entity_id
_entity_poly.type
_entity_poly.pdbx_seq_one_letter_code
_entity_poly.pdbx_strand_id
1 'polypeptide(L)'
;MSGTANRWWLLFAVPTALLGVLIAWGLASPAGPEASSTVRVLAIGCGSVTLGIATLAWMGRGERRPASPNAAMWTQLTAIAAVWLVAEIALLALSAAAADGQPITALTVGHFATFVGEVNVGRVGAAIIVCAFAVVCYGVYGFKNPETVPVAPALVVTALALATRPITGHMAQQSFGSILDAIHVLAAGLWFGVLAALALAMPARGAWALWLPKYSALAWRCVLALVITGTVNAAVRLESLSAFYDTAYGRVVLAKLVAVALLLGLGWWWRRTWVVASAAHRMSAEGSLRRAIGEVMLMAVAFGLAAALATTA
;
A
#
# COMPACT_ATOMS: atom_id res chain seq x y z
N MET A 1 7.71 17.86 24.37
CA MET A 1 8.68 16.85 23.87
C MET A 1 8.06 15.45 23.66
N SER A 2 6.72 15.27 23.75
CA SER A 2 6.04 13.96 23.60
C SER A 2 5.69 13.55 22.16
N GLY A 3 5.71 14.48 21.19
CA GLY A 3 5.18 14.25 19.85
C GLY A 3 6.00 13.28 18.97
N THR A 4 7.30 13.11 19.23
CA THR A 4 8.17 12.21 18.46
C THR A 4 8.07 10.76 18.91
N ALA A 5 7.87 10.51 20.21
CA ALA A 5 7.73 9.16 20.78
C ALA A 5 6.57 8.37 20.15
N ASN A 6 5.45 9.05 19.90
CA ASN A 6 4.27 8.38 19.32
C ASN A 6 4.39 8.09 17.83
N ARG A 7 5.31 8.72 17.09
CA ARG A 7 5.50 8.44 15.65
C ARG A 7 6.08 7.05 15.42
N TRP A 8 6.88 6.54 16.35
CA TRP A 8 7.40 5.17 16.31
C TRP A 8 6.29 4.12 16.34
N TRP A 9 5.09 4.45 16.82
CA TRP A 9 3.96 3.52 16.78
C TRP A 9 3.47 3.25 15.35
N LEU A 10 3.85 4.06 14.34
CA LEU A 10 3.62 3.69 12.94
C LEU A 10 4.34 2.40 12.55
N LEU A 11 5.44 2.04 13.23
CA LEU A 11 6.12 0.76 12.97
C LEU A 11 5.23 -0.45 13.28
N PHE A 12 4.22 -0.31 14.15
CA PHE A 12 3.23 -1.36 14.37
C PHE A 12 2.33 -1.63 13.15
N ALA A 13 2.36 -0.78 12.12
CA ALA A 13 1.75 -1.10 10.83
C ALA A 13 2.34 -2.40 10.23
N VAL A 14 3.61 -2.70 10.46
CA VAL A 14 4.26 -3.94 9.99
C VAL A 14 3.66 -5.18 10.68
N PRO A 15 3.72 -5.35 12.02
CA PRO A 15 3.15 -6.52 12.67
C PRO A 15 1.63 -6.63 12.50
N THR A 16 0.89 -5.52 12.35
CA THR A 16 -0.55 -5.58 12.04
C THR A 16 -0.82 -6.02 10.59
N ALA A 17 0.02 -5.63 9.63
CA ALA A 17 -0.03 -6.18 8.28
C ALA A 17 0.25 -7.68 8.27
N LEU A 18 1.28 -8.12 9.01
CA LEU A 18 1.62 -9.53 9.18
C LEU A 18 0.50 -10.30 9.89
N LEU A 19 -0.17 -9.70 10.88
CA LEU A 19 -1.35 -10.27 11.50
C LEU A 19 -2.47 -10.52 10.47
N GLY A 20 -2.68 -9.61 9.52
CA GLY A 20 -3.61 -9.83 8.40
C GLY A 20 -3.24 -11.06 7.56
N VAL A 21 -1.94 -11.25 7.27
CA VAL A 21 -1.44 -12.45 6.56
C VAL A 21 -1.67 -13.71 7.41
N LEU A 22 -1.40 -13.66 8.72
CA LEU A 22 -1.60 -14.78 9.65
C LEU A 22 -3.08 -15.17 9.77
N ILE A 23 -3.99 -14.19 9.82
CA ILE A 23 -5.44 -14.44 9.80
C ILE A 23 -5.83 -15.17 8.52
N ALA A 24 -5.33 -14.73 7.37
CA ALA A 24 -5.60 -15.40 6.09
C ALA A 24 -5.04 -16.83 6.07
N TRP A 25 -3.84 -17.06 6.61
CA TRP A 25 -3.27 -18.41 6.79
C TRP A 25 -4.19 -19.32 7.61
N GLY A 26 -4.68 -18.84 8.76
CA GLY A 26 -5.61 -19.60 9.60
C GLY A 26 -6.92 -19.91 8.89
N LEU A 27 -7.48 -18.95 8.16
CA LEU A 27 -8.74 -19.10 7.44
C LEU A 27 -8.61 -20.00 6.20
N ALA A 28 -7.47 -20.01 5.52
CA ALA A 28 -7.24 -20.78 4.31
C ALA A 28 -6.61 -22.17 4.56
N SER A 29 -6.41 -22.57 5.81
CA SER A 29 -5.88 -23.90 6.17
C SER A 29 -6.81 -25.03 5.67
N PRO A 30 -6.27 -26.13 5.11
CA PRO A 30 -4.85 -26.49 4.98
C PRO A 30 -4.17 -25.98 3.70
N ALA A 31 -4.91 -25.39 2.75
CA ALA A 31 -4.36 -24.96 1.45
C ALA A 31 -3.31 -23.86 1.60
N GLY A 32 -3.55 -22.90 2.50
CA GLY A 32 -2.59 -21.88 2.95
C GLY A 32 -2.14 -20.88 1.85
N PRO A 33 -2.03 -19.57 2.14
CA PRO A 33 -1.34 -18.65 1.26
C PRO A 33 0.16 -19.00 1.18
N GLU A 34 0.80 -18.73 0.05
CA GLU A 34 2.26 -18.87 -0.04
C GLU A 34 3.01 -18.07 1.03
N ALA A 35 4.18 -18.56 1.45
CA ALA A 35 5.09 -17.84 2.36
C ALA A 35 5.53 -16.47 1.79
N SER A 36 5.49 -16.30 0.47
CA SER A 36 5.76 -15.04 -0.24
C SER A 36 4.80 -13.90 0.16
N SER A 37 3.62 -14.23 0.73
CA SER A 37 2.61 -13.27 1.22
C SER A 37 3.17 -12.24 2.21
N THR A 38 4.07 -12.68 3.08
CA THR A 38 4.72 -11.82 4.10
C THR A 38 5.59 -10.76 3.45
N VAL A 39 6.37 -11.12 2.42
CA VAL A 39 7.20 -10.15 1.69
C VAL A 39 6.33 -9.27 0.79
N ARG A 40 5.29 -9.86 0.18
CA ARG A 40 4.34 -9.15 -0.67
C ARG A 40 3.62 -8.03 0.07
N VAL A 41 3.16 -8.27 1.30
CA VAL A 41 2.49 -7.21 2.08
C VAL A 41 3.44 -6.06 2.40
N LEU A 42 4.71 -6.35 2.69
CA LEU A 42 5.73 -5.33 2.91
C LEU A 42 6.01 -4.51 1.64
N ALA A 43 6.14 -5.18 0.49
CA ALA A 43 6.36 -4.53 -0.80
C ALA A 43 5.20 -3.60 -1.17
N ILE A 44 3.96 -4.09 -1.10
CA ILE A 44 2.75 -3.29 -1.40
C ILE A 44 2.61 -2.13 -0.41
N GLY A 45 2.82 -2.38 0.89
CA GLY A 45 2.76 -1.36 1.93
C GLY A 45 3.78 -0.25 1.71
N CYS A 46 5.06 -0.59 1.53
CA CYS A 46 6.12 0.40 1.33
C CYS A 46 5.92 1.19 0.03
N GLY A 47 5.61 0.52 -1.09
CA GLY A 47 5.31 1.21 -2.35
C GLY A 47 4.11 2.16 -2.22
N SER A 48 3.08 1.77 -1.46
CA SER A 48 1.93 2.63 -1.17
C SER A 48 2.31 3.86 -0.34
N VAL A 49 3.16 3.70 0.69
CA VAL A 49 3.63 4.86 1.47
C VAL A 49 4.53 5.77 0.63
N THR A 50 5.39 5.23 -0.23
CA THR A 50 6.17 6.02 -1.21
C THR A 50 5.23 6.82 -2.12
N LEU A 51 4.18 6.19 -2.66
CA LEU A 51 3.15 6.87 -3.45
C LEU A 51 2.47 7.98 -2.64
N GLY A 52 2.16 7.69 -1.39
CA GLY A 52 1.55 8.62 -0.44
C GLY A 52 2.39 9.86 -0.17
N ILE A 53 3.69 9.69 0.08
CA ILE A 53 4.62 10.80 0.31
C ILE A 53 4.74 11.65 -0.96
N ALA A 54 4.91 11.01 -2.13
CA ALA A 54 4.98 11.71 -3.41
C ALA A 54 3.68 12.48 -3.72
N THR A 55 2.52 11.91 -3.39
CA THR A 55 1.21 12.55 -3.57
C THR A 55 1.04 13.73 -2.61
N LEU A 56 1.43 13.57 -1.34
CA LEU A 56 1.38 14.65 -0.35
C LEU A 56 2.29 15.82 -0.76
N ALA A 57 3.51 15.53 -1.21
CA ALA A 57 4.44 16.52 -1.77
C ALA A 57 3.82 17.23 -2.99
N TRP A 58 3.22 16.47 -3.90
CA TRP A 58 2.59 17.02 -5.10
C TRP A 58 1.43 17.94 -4.74
N MET A 59 0.57 17.56 -3.79
CA MET A 59 -0.53 18.42 -3.32
C MET A 59 -0.01 19.69 -2.61
N GLY A 60 1.19 19.64 -2.02
CA GLY A 60 1.85 20.75 -1.30
C GLY A 60 2.71 21.68 -2.14
N ARG A 61 2.94 21.37 -3.42
CA ARG A 61 3.88 22.11 -4.30
C ARG A 61 3.63 23.62 -4.44
N GLY A 62 2.41 24.09 -4.16
CA GLY A 62 2.03 25.51 -4.25
C GLY A 62 1.88 26.22 -2.91
N GLU A 63 2.13 25.53 -1.79
CA GLU A 63 1.95 26.10 -0.46
C GLU A 63 3.13 26.99 -0.08
N ARG A 64 2.86 28.25 0.31
CA ARG A 64 3.91 29.22 0.67
C ARG A 64 4.67 28.87 1.95
N ARG A 65 4.05 28.06 2.82
CA ARG A 65 4.62 27.61 4.10
C ARG A 65 4.42 26.10 4.20
N PRO A 66 5.37 25.28 3.73
CA PRO A 66 5.23 23.84 3.78
C PRO A 66 5.19 23.35 5.23
N ALA A 67 4.33 22.37 5.49
CA ALA A 67 4.15 21.82 6.84
C ALA A 67 5.34 20.97 7.32
N SER A 68 6.16 20.48 6.39
CA SER A 68 7.40 19.74 6.63
C SER A 68 8.47 20.27 5.68
N PRO A 69 9.76 20.32 6.07
CA PRO A 69 10.84 20.66 5.14
C PRO A 69 10.87 19.71 3.95
N ASN A 70 11.11 20.24 2.74
CA ASN A 70 11.19 19.45 1.50
C ASN A 70 12.26 18.36 1.58
N ALA A 71 13.43 18.68 2.15
CA ALA A 71 14.52 17.72 2.36
C ALA A 71 14.08 16.52 3.22
N ALA A 72 13.31 16.76 4.30
CA ALA A 72 12.81 15.68 5.16
C ALA A 72 11.83 14.77 4.41
N MET A 73 10.99 15.33 3.54
CA MET A 73 10.09 14.55 2.69
C MET A 73 10.85 13.68 1.68
N TRP A 74 11.90 14.22 1.06
CA TRP A 74 12.79 13.45 0.17
C TRP A 74 13.53 12.33 0.90
N THR A 75 14.03 12.58 2.12
CA THR A 75 14.64 11.53 2.96
C THR A 75 13.64 10.42 3.27
N GLN A 76 12.42 10.76 3.70
CA GLN A 76 11.39 9.77 4.01
C GLN A 76 10.98 8.96 2.76
N LEU A 77 10.76 9.64 1.63
CA LEU A 77 10.45 9.01 0.35
C LEU A 77 11.55 8.02 -0.06
N THR A 78 12.81 8.45 0.00
CA THR A 78 13.97 7.65 -0.41
C THR A 78 14.16 6.43 0.50
N ALA A 79 14.06 6.62 1.81
CA ALA A 79 14.22 5.53 2.78
C ALA A 79 13.14 4.45 2.58
N ILE A 80 11.88 4.86 2.42
CA ILE A 80 10.78 3.91 2.24
C ILE A 80 10.83 3.26 0.85
N ALA A 81 11.20 4.01 -0.20
CA ALA A 81 11.43 3.44 -1.53
C ALA A 81 12.59 2.44 -1.55
N ALA A 82 13.63 2.62 -0.73
CA ALA A 82 14.72 1.66 -0.60
C ALA A 82 14.26 0.36 0.07
N VAL A 83 13.45 0.45 1.14
CA VAL A 83 12.83 -0.73 1.76
C VAL A 83 11.90 -1.45 0.76
N TRP A 84 11.12 -0.69 0.01
CA TRP A 84 10.28 -1.22 -1.06
C TRP A 84 11.11 -1.97 -2.11
N LEU A 85 12.20 -1.37 -2.62
CA LEU A 85 13.11 -2.00 -3.58
C LEU A 85 13.66 -3.34 -3.06
N VAL A 86 14.13 -3.38 -1.81
CA VAL A 86 14.63 -4.63 -1.21
C VAL A 86 13.53 -5.68 -1.09
N ALA A 87 12.32 -5.28 -0.70
CA ALA A 87 11.18 -6.18 -0.63
C ALA A 87 10.79 -6.73 -2.02
N GLU A 88 10.88 -5.91 -3.07
CA GLU A 88 10.62 -6.33 -4.46
C GLU A 88 11.66 -7.33 -4.98
N ILE A 89 12.94 -7.10 -4.67
CA ILE A 89 14.02 -8.04 -5.02
C ILE A 89 13.80 -9.39 -4.32
N ALA A 90 13.50 -9.36 -3.01
CA ALA A 90 13.21 -10.57 -2.24
C ALA A 90 11.97 -11.29 -2.79
N LEU A 91 10.91 -10.55 -3.14
CA LEU A 91 9.68 -11.11 -3.68
C LEU A 91 9.91 -11.75 -5.06
N LEU A 92 10.72 -11.13 -5.92
CA LEU A 92 11.07 -11.69 -7.24
C LEU A 92 11.86 -13.01 -7.08
N ALA A 93 12.84 -13.06 -6.17
CA ALA A 93 13.60 -14.27 -5.90
C ALA A 93 12.74 -15.40 -5.32
N LEU A 94 11.84 -15.08 -4.38
CA LEU A 94 10.88 -16.05 -3.84
C LEU A 94 9.90 -16.54 -4.91
N SER A 95 9.44 -15.65 -5.81
CA SER A 95 8.55 -16.03 -6.91
C SER A 95 9.25 -16.93 -7.93
N ALA A 96 10.54 -16.69 -8.20
CA ALA A 96 11.34 -17.55 -9.07
C ALA A 96 11.54 -18.94 -8.45
N ALA A 97 11.88 -19.02 -7.16
CA ALA A 97 12.01 -20.28 -6.43
C ALA A 97 10.69 -21.07 -6.41
N ALA A 98 9.57 -20.39 -6.15
CA ALA A 98 8.24 -20.99 -6.19
C ALA A 98 7.87 -21.51 -7.59
N ALA A 99 8.19 -20.76 -8.65
CA ALA A 99 7.96 -21.17 -10.03
C ALA A 99 8.80 -22.40 -10.44
N ASP A 100 10.01 -22.52 -9.89
CA ASP A 100 10.92 -23.67 -10.10
C ASP A 100 10.56 -24.88 -9.20
N GLY A 101 9.63 -24.71 -8.25
CA GLY A 101 9.23 -25.76 -7.30
C GLY A 101 10.32 -26.13 -6.29
N GLN A 102 11.31 -25.26 -6.08
CA GLN A 102 12.49 -25.52 -5.26
C GLN A 102 12.63 -24.48 -4.14
N PRO A 103 13.31 -24.81 -3.02
CA PRO A 103 13.67 -23.80 -2.03
C PRO A 103 14.64 -22.77 -2.64
N ILE A 104 14.59 -21.53 -2.16
CA ILE A 104 15.44 -20.43 -2.67
C ILE A 104 16.95 -20.75 -2.60
N THR A 105 17.37 -21.62 -1.69
CA THR A 105 18.77 -22.08 -1.54
C THR A 105 19.25 -22.97 -2.68
N ALA A 106 18.34 -23.58 -3.44
CA ALA A 106 18.64 -24.43 -4.59
C ALA A 106 18.46 -23.72 -5.94
N LEU A 107 17.99 -22.46 -5.93
CA LEU A 107 17.73 -21.71 -7.15
C LEU A 107 19.03 -21.33 -7.85
N THR A 108 19.19 -21.79 -9.09
CA THR A 108 20.37 -21.48 -9.90
C THR A 108 20.23 -20.11 -10.58
N VAL A 109 21.37 -19.49 -10.91
CA VAL A 109 21.40 -18.23 -11.68
C VAL A 109 20.74 -18.41 -13.05
N GLY A 110 20.90 -19.60 -13.67
CA GLY A 110 20.27 -19.93 -14.96
C GLY A 110 18.75 -19.94 -14.88
N HIS A 111 18.16 -20.68 -13.93
CA HIS A 111 16.71 -20.73 -13.76
C HIS A 111 16.12 -19.36 -13.39
N PHE A 112 16.82 -18.59 -12.55
CA PHE A 112 16.42 -17.22 -12.24
C PHE A 112 16.44 -16.32 -13.48
N ALA A 113 17.47 -16.40 -14.31
CA ALA A 113 17.56 -15.64 -15.56
C ALA A 113 16.45 -16.02 -16.55
N THR A 114 16.15 -17.31 -16.69
CA THR A 114 15.02 -17.81 -17.50
C THR A 114 13.70 -17.27 -16.96
N PHE A 115 13.47 -17.32 -15.64
CA PHE A 115 12.25 -16.78 -15.03
C PHE A 115 12.09 -15.28 -15.32
N VAL A 116 13.15 -14.49 -15.18
CA VAL A 116 13.10 -13.03 -15.45
C VAL A 116 12.97 -12.74 -16.95
N GLY A 117 13.55 -13.56 -17.83
CA GLY A 117 13.55 -13.34 -19.27
C GLY A 117 12.28 -13.82 -19.98
N GLU A 118 11.72 -14.95 -19.55
CA GLU A 118 10.70 -15.68 -20.29
C GLU A 118 9.33 -15.72 -19.58
N VAL A 119 9.31 -15.63 -18.24
CA VAL A 119 8.05 -15.70 -17.48
C VAL A 119 7.49 -14.30 -17.25
N ASN A 120 6.22 -14.08 -17.61
CA ASN A 120 5.56 -12.77 -17.47
C ASN A 120 5.62 -12.20 -16.05
N VAL A 121 5.44 -13.05 -15.03
CA VAL A 121 5.56 -12.66 -13.62
C VAL A 121 6.98 -12.16 -13.31
N GLY A 122 8.01 -12.84 -13.81
CA GLY A 122 9.41 -12.44 -13.63
C GLY A 122 9.74 -11.12 -14.32
N ARG A 123 9.32 -10.97 -15.59
CA ARG A 123 9.50 -9.72 -16.36
C ARG A 123 8.84 -8.52 -15.71
N VAL A 124 7.59 -8.67 -15.24
CA VAL A 124 6.87 -7.59 -14.56
C VAL A 124 7.53 -7.26 -13.21
N GLY A 125 7.94 -8.26 -12.43
CA GLY A 125 8.67 -8.03 -11.19
C GLY A 125 9.99 -7.29 -11.41
N ALA A 126 10.75 -7.65 -12.44
CA ALA A 126 11.97 -6.93 -12.82
C ALA A 126 11.69 -5.47 -13.22
N ALA A 127 10.63 -5.22 -13.99
CA ALA A 127 10.21 -3.85 -14.34
C ALA A 127 9.83 -3.01 -13.10
N ILE A 128 9.17 -3.61 -12.12
CA ILE A 128 8.84 -2.96 -10.84
C ILE A 128 10.11 -2.62 -10.06
N ILE A 129 11.09 -3.52 -10.01
CA ILE A 129 12.40 -3.28 -9.38
C ILE A 129 13.12 -2.10 -10.05
N VAL A 130 13.14 -2.04 -11.38
CA VAL A 130 13.73 -0.90 -12.12
C VAL A 130 13.04 0.41 -11.75
N CYS A 131 11.70 0.41 -11.67
CA CYS A 131 10.95 1.59 -11.26
C CYS A 131 11.27 2.00 -9.81
N ALA A 132 11.28 1.05 -8.87
CA ALA A 132 11.60 1.32 -7.47
C ALA A 132 13.04 1.85 -7.32
N PHE A 133 14.00 1.27 -8.04
CA PHE A 133 15.38 1.75 -8.09
C PHE A 133 15.48 3.16 -8.65
N ALA A 134 14.78 3.46 -9.75
CA ALA A 134 14.72 4.80 -10.31
C ALA A 134 14.15 5.82 -9.31
N VAL A 135 13.12 5.45 -8.55
CA VAL A 135 12.55 6.31 -7.48
C VAL A 135 13.57 6.54 -6.36
N VAL A 136 14.36 5.53 -5.96
CA VAL A 136 15.43 5.68 -4.97
C VAL A 136 16.51 6.64 -5.48
N CYS A 137 17.04 6.43 -6.69
CA CYS A 137 18.05 7.31 -7.28
C CYS A 137 17.54 8.75 -7.43
N TYR A 138 16.30 8.91 -7.89
CA TYR A 138 15.66 10.21 -8.02
C TYR A 138 15.41 10.87 -6.65
N GLY A 139 15.07 10.07 -5.64
CA GLY A 139 14.93 10.54 -4.25
C GLY A 139 16.24 11.06 -3.67
N VAL A 140 17.37 10.36 -3.90
CA VAL A 140 18.70 10.82 -3.51
C VAL A 140 19.06 12.13 -4.22
N TYR A 141 18.74 12.24 -5.51
CA TYR A 141 18.95 13.47 -6.27
C TYR A 141 18.08 14.63 -5.76
N GLY A 142 16.80 14.38 -5.46
CA GLY A 142 15.87 15.33 -4.88
C GLY A 142 16.26 15.77 -3.47
N PHE A 143 16.81 14.88 -2.64
CA PHE A 143 17.34 15.24 -1.32
C PHE A 143 18.48 16.26 -1.41
N LYS A 144 19.36 16.13 -2.42
CA LYS A 144 20.45 17.10 -2.67
C LYS A 144 19.95 18.42 -3.26
N ASN A 145 18.78 18.43 -3.88
CA ASN A 145 18.22 19.57 -4.60
C ASN A 145 16.74 19.80 -4.23
N PRO A 146 16.40 19.96 -2.94
CA PRO A 146 15.03 19.80 -2.43
C PRO A 146 14.06 20.89 -2.89
N GLU A 147 14.58 22.06 -3.28
CA GLU A 147 13.77 23.21 -3.68
C GLU A 147 13.55 23.30 -5.21
N THR A 148 14.36 22.60 -6.01
CA THR A 148 14.34 22.72 -7.48
C THR A 148 13.78 21.50 -8.18
N VAL A 149 13.86 20.33 -7.56
CA VAL A 149 13.46 19.06 -8.18
C VAL A 149 11.95 18.83 -7.99
N PRO A 150 11.18 18.68 -9.09
CA PRO A 150 9.75 18.38 -8.98
C PRO A 150 9.51 16.95 -8.50
N VAL A 151 8.54 16.73 -7.61
CA VAL A 151 8.19 15.37 -7.13
C VAL A 151 7.39 14.54 -8.14
N ALA A 152 6.87 15.18 -9.21
CA ALA A 152 5.97 14.53 -10.16
C ALA A 152 6.53 13.26 -10.81
N PRO A 153 7.82 13.17 -11.21
CA PRO A 153 8.37 11.93 -11.75
C PRO A 153 8.35 10.77 -10.74
N ALA A 154 8.70 11.01 -9.47
CA ALA A 154 8.62 9.99 -8.43
C ALA A 154 7.18 9.50 -8.23
N LEU A 155 6.21 10.42 -8.25
CA LEU A 155 4.78 10.10 -8.15
C LEU A 155 4.33 9.20 -9.31
N VAL A 156 4.62 9.59 -10.55
CA VAL A 156 4.20 8.85 -11.76
C VAL A 156 4.86 7.48 -11.83
N VAL A 157 6.18 7.39 -11.60
CA VAL A 157 6.90 6.11 -11.64
C VAL A 157 6.44 5.17 -10.52
N THR A 158 6.19 5.68 -9.31
CA THR A 158 5.64 4.87 -8.22
C THR A 158 4.24 4.36 -8.55
N ALA A 159 3.37 5.22 -9.08
CA ALA A 159 2.02 4.83 -9.49
C ALA A 159 2.05 3.78 -10.60
N LEU A 160 2.91 3.97 -11.62
CA LEU A 160 3.09 3.02 -12.71
C LEU A 160 3.52 1.65 -12.18
N ALA A 161 4.55 1.60 -11.33
CA ALA A 161 5.04 0.34 -10.77
C ALA A 161 3.96 -0.42 -9.98
N LEU A 162 3.17 0.28 -9.15
CA LEU A 162 2.06 -0.34 -8.42
C LEU A 162 0.93 -0.81 -9.35
N ALA A 163 0.61 -0.04 -10.38
CA ALA A 163 -0.41 -0.37 -11.37
C ALA A 163 -0.03 -1.53 -12.30
N THR A 164 1.28 -1.78 -12.50
CA THR A 164 1.77 -2.88 -13.35
C THR A 164 1.61 -4.24 -12.66
N ARG A 165 1.68 -4.30 -11.33
CA ARG A 165 1.65 -5.57 -10.58
C ARG A 165 0.45 -6.46 -10.91
N PRO A 166 -0.80 -5.96 -10.98
CA PRO A 166 -1.95 -6.82 -11.22
C PRO A 166 -2.08 -7.34 -12.66
N ILE A 167 -1.27 -6.84 -13.61
CA ILE A 167 -1.30 -7.25 -15.02
C ILE A 167 -0.99 -8.74 -15.20
N THR A 168 -0.32 -9.37 -14.24
CA THR A 168 -0.01 -10.80 -14.27
C THR A 168 -1.01 -11.67 -13.51
N GLY A 169 -2.05 -11.07 -12.91
CA GLY A 169 -3.08 -11.77 -12.15
C GLY A 169 -4.13 -12.43 -13.04
N HIS A 170 -4.92 -13.34 -12.47
CA HIS A 170 -5.98 -14.06 -13.20
C HIS A 170 -7.03 -13.15 -13.86
N MET A 171 -7.29 -11.97 -13.27
CA MET A 171 -8.19 -10.98 -13.86
C MET A 171 -7.66 -10.38 -15.17
N ALA A 172 -6.37 -10.51 -15.48
CA ALA A 172 -5.82 -10.04 -16.75
C ALA A 172 -6.39 -10.77 -17.97
N GLN A 173 -6.99 -11.96 -17.78
CA GLN A 173 -7.68 -12.69 -18.82
C GLN A 173 -9.10 -12.16 -19.10
N GLN A 174 -9.63 -11.31 -18.21
CA GLN A 174 -10.96 -10.71 -18.35
C GLN A 174 -10.85 -9.35 -19.04
N SER A 175 -11.86 -8.99 -19.85
CA SER A 175 -11.93 -7.66 -20.47
C SER A 175 -11.91 -6.59 -19.37
N PHE A 176 -10.94 -5.66 -19.45
CA PHE A 176 -10.69 -4.59 -18.48
C PHE A 176 -10.23 -5.03 -17.08
N GLY A 177 -10.03 -6.32 -16.80
CA GLY A 177 -9.68 -6.80 -15.46
C GLY A 177 -8.37 -6.20 -14.93
N SER A 178 -7.31 -6.15 -15.75
CA SER A 178 -6.04 -5.48 -15.39
C SER A 178 -6.21 -4.00 -15.06
N ILE A 179 -7.13 -3.30 -15.74
CA ILE A 179 -7.40 -1.88 -15.52
C ILE A 179 -8.15 -1.69 -14.20
N LEU A 180 -9.18 -2.50 -13.94
CA LEU A 180 -9.92 -2.47 -12.68
C LEU A 180 -9.02 -2.76 -11.48
N ASP A 181 -8.13 -3.75 -11.60
CA ASP A 181 -7.18 -4.07 -10.55
C ASP A 181 -6.13 -2.97 -10.37
N ALA A 182 -5.64 -2.36 -11.45
CA ALA A 182 -4.75 -1.21 -11.38
C ALA A 182 -5.41 -0.04 -10.64
N ILE A 183 -6.67 0.28 -10.97
CA ILE A 183 -7.46 1.30 -10.27
C ILE A 183 -7.63 0.93 -8.79
N HIS A 184 -7.93 -0.34 -8.49
CA HIS A 184 -8.10 -0.82 -7.11
C HIS A 184 -6.81 -0.64 -6.30
N VAL A 185 -5.67 -1.10 -6.83
CA VAL A 185 -4.37 -1.00 -6.15
C VAL A 185 -3.95 0.45 -5.96
N LEU A 186 -4.12 1.31 -6.96
CA LEU A 186 -3.82 2.74 -6.83
C LEU A 186 -4.73 3.43 -5.82
N ALA A 187 -6.03 3.12 -5.81
CA ALA A 187 -6.96 3.68 -4.84
C ALA A 187 -6.63 3.23 -3.40
N ALA A 188 -6.32 1.95 -3.20
CA ALA A 188 -5.87 1.42 -1.91
C ALA A 188 -4.55 2.08 -1.47
N GLY A 189 -3.59 2.16 -2.38
CA GLY A 189 -2.27 2.73 -2.13
C GLY A 189 -2.32 4.22 -1.79
N LEU A 190 -3.16 5.01 -2.48
CA LEU A 190 -3.37 6.42 -2.16
C LEU A 190 -4.07 6.61 -0.81
N TRP A 191 -5.12 5.82 -0.53
CA TRP A 191 -5.86 5.92 0.71
C TRP A 191 -4.98 5.60 1.94
N PHE A 192 -4.22 4.50 1.87
CA PHE A 192 -3.30 4.08 2.92
C PHE A 192 -2.07 4.99 2.99
N GLY A 193 -1.41 5.16 1.85
CA GLY A 193 -0.12 5.82 1.75
C GLY A 193 -0.16 7.28 2.15
N VAL A 194 -1.17 8.03 1.69
CA VAL A 194 -1.24 9.47 2.02
C VAL A 194 -1.49 9.67 3.52
N LEU A 195 -2.28 8.80 4.17
CA LEU A 195 -2.47 8.89 5.61
C LEU A 195 -1.21 8.56 6.40
N ALA A 196 -0.51 7.49 6.00
CA ALA A 196 0.78 7.15 6.58
C ALA A 196 1.78 8.30 6.38
N ALA A 197 1.81 8.91 5.20
CA ALA A 197 2.64 10.08 4.91
C ALA A 197 2.27 11.28 5.78
N LEU A 198 0.97 11.56 6.01
CA LEU A 198 0.54 12.59 6.94
C LEU A 198 1.01 12.31 8.38
N ALA A 199 0.87 11.07 8.85
CA ALA A 199 1.31 10.67 10.18
C ALA A 199 2.84 10.81 10.36
N LEU A 200 3.62 10.55 9.30
CA LEU A 200 5.07 10.72 9.28
C LEU A 200 5.50 12.19 9.22
N ALA A 201 4.82 13.00 8.41
CA ALA A 201 5.29 14.33 8.04
C ALA A 201 4.71 15.44 8.92
N MET A 202 3.48 15.34 9.41
CA MET A 202 2.78 16.48 10.04
C MET A 202 3.17 16.66 11.53
N PRO A 203 3.84 17.77 11.91
CA PRO A 203 4.33 17.94 13.28
C PRO A 203 3.37 18.72 14.17
N ALA A 204 2.50 19.56 13.60
CA ALA A 204 1.79 20.61 14.32
C ALA A 204 0.28 20.56 14.09
N ARG A 205 -0.47 21.11 15.06
CA ARG A 205 -1.94 21.21 15.00
C ARG A 205 -2.43 21.89 13.73
N GLY A 206 -1.79 23.01 13.35
CA GLY A 206 -2.17 23.77 12.15
C GLY A 206 -1.97 22.97 10.86
N ALA A 207 -0.91 22.17 10.80
CA ALA A 207 -0.65 21.29 9.66
C ALA A 207 -1.75 20.22 9.50
N TRP A 208 -2.13 19.57 10.61
CA TRP A 208 -3.26 18.63 10.61
C TRP A 208 -4.59 19.28 10.24
N ALA A 209 -4.84 20.50 10.70
CA ALA A 209 -6.06 21.24 10.35
C ALA A 209 -6.17 21.53 8.84
N LEU A 210 -5.03 21.83 8.20
CA LEU A 210 -4.97 22.12 6.76
C LEU A 210 -5.04 20.85 5.90
N TRP A 211 -4.30 19.81 6.28
CA TRP A 211 -4.05 18.66 5.41
C TRP A 211 -5.06 17.52 5.59
N LEU A 212 -5.59 17.32 6.80
CA LEU A 212 -6.55 16.23 7.06
C LEU A 212 -7.84 16.36 6.23
N PRO A 213 -8.44 17.55 6.04
CA PRO A 213 -9.62 17.69 5.17
C PRO A 213 -9.31 17.37 3.71
N LYS A 214 -8.13 17.78 3.21
CA LYS A 214 -7.68 17.46 1.84
C LYS A 214 -7.53 15.94 1.66
N TYR A 215 -6.91 15.27 2.64
CA TYR A 215 -6.84 13.81 2.65
C TYR A 215 -8.24 13.18 2.70
N SER A 216 -9.13 13.63 3.58
CA SER A 216 -10.48 13.07 3.70
C SER A 216 -11.29 13.18 2.39
N ALA A 217 -11.08 14.24 1.61
CA ALA A 217 -11.68 14.39 0.28
C ALA A 217 -11.09 13.39 -0.75
N LEU A 218 -9.77 13.16 -0.72
CA LEU A 218 -9.12 12.15 -1.55
C LEU A 218 -9.56 10.73 -1.15
N ALA A 219 -9.53 10.42 0.15
CA ALA A 219 -9.89 9.13 0.72
C ALA A 219 -11.31 8.71 0.33
N TRP A 220 -12.27 9.63 0.32
CA TRP A 220 -13.64 9.35 -0.15
C TRP A 220 -13.68 8.87 -1.60
N ARG A 221 -12.91 9.48 -2.50
CA ARG A 221 -12.82 9.07 -3.92
C ARG A 221 -12.14 7.71 -4.05
N CYS A 222 -11.08 7.47 -3.28
CA CYS A 222 -10.40 6.17 -3.23
C CYS A 222 -11.36 5.07 -2.74
N VAL A 223 -12.09 5.33 -1.67
CA VAL A 223 -13.11 4.41 -1.13
C VAL A 223 -14.16 4.08 -2.17
N LEU A 224 -14.70 5.08 -2.89
CA LEU A 224 -15.68 4.83 -3.95
C LEU A 224 -15.09 3.94 -5.05
N ALA A 225 -13.87 4.22 -5.52
CA ALA A 225 -13.19 3.39 -6.51
C ALA A 225 -12.98 1.96 -6.01
N LEU A 226 -12.59 1.77 -4.75
CA LEU A 226 -12.39 0.46 -4.13
C LEU A 226 -13.67 -0.35 -4.01
N VAL A 227 -14.77 0.29 -3.63
CA VAL A 227 -16.08 -0.37 -3.55
C VAL A 227 -16.54 -0.81 -4.93
N ILE A 228 -16.43 0.05 -5.95
CA ILE A 228 -16.84 -0.28 -7.33
C ILE A 228 -15.99 -1.43 -7.87
N THR A 229 -14.67 -1.28 -7.89
CA THR A 229 -13.74 -2.29 -8.42
C THR A 229 -13.81 -3.60 -7.64
N GLY A 230 -13.90 -3.53 -6.31
CA GLY A 230 -14.03 -4.70 -5.44
C GLY A 230 -15.35 -5.46 -5.65
N THR A 231 -16.45 -4.75 -5.89
CA THR A 231 -17.75 -5.37 -6.19
C THR A 231 -17.72 -6.08 -7.53
N VAL A 232 -17.15 -5.44 -8.57
CA VAL A 232 -17.00 -6.07 -9.89
C VAL A 232 -16.12 -7.32 -9.79
N ASN A 233 -14.98 -7.24 -9.12
CA ASN A 233 -14.09 -8.39 -8.93
C ASN A 233 -14.76 -9.54 -8.16
N ALA A 234 -15.54 -9.22 -7.13
CA ALA A 234 -16.29 -10.22 -6.37
C ALA A 234 -17.36 -10.90 -7.25
N ALA A 235 -18.12 -10.12 -8.03
CA ALA A 235 -19.15 -10.63 -8.93
C ALA A 235 -18.58 -11.54 -10.04
N VAL A 236 -17.38 -11.25 -10.54
CA VAL A 236 -16.72 -12.07 -11.56
C VAL A 236 -16.14 -13.37 -10.98
N ARG A 237 -15.70 -13.38 -9.72
CA ARG A 237 -15.00 -14.55 -9.12
C ARG A 237 -15.90 -15.50 -8.33
N LEU A 238 -17.08 -15.07 -7.90
CA LEU A 238 -17.95 -15.87 -7.04
C LEU A 238 -19.14 -16.39 -7.85
N GLU A 239 -19.03 -17.64 -8.28
CA GLU A 239 -20.10 -18.34 -9.03
C GLU A 239 -21.32 -18.69 -8.15
N SER A 240 -21.15 -18.73 -6.82
CA SER A 240 -22.24 -18.96 -5.86
C SER A 240 -22.00 -18.28 -4.51
N LEU A 241 -23.09 -18.00 -3.78
CA LEU A 241 -23.02 -17.47 -2.41
C LEU A 241 -22.47 -18.49 -1.40
N SER A 242 -22.55 -19.79 -1.69
CA SER A 242 -22.01 -20.84 -0.81
C SER A 242 -20.49 -20.93 -0.84
N ALA A 243 -19.87 -20.49 -1.94
CA ALA A 243 -18.42 -20.42 -2.06
C ALA A 243 -17.76 -19.52 -0.99
N PHE A 244 -18.50 -18.58 -0.38
CA PHE A 244 -17.98 -17.70 0.67
C PHE A 244 -17.60 -18.42 1.96
N TYR A 245 -18.31 -19.50 2.33
CA TYR A 245 -18.07 -20.20 3.58
C TYR A 245 -17.46 -21.60 3.36
N ASP A 246 -17.75 -22.22 2.22
CA ASP A 246 -17.27 -23.57 1.92
C ASP A 246 -15.81 -23.59 1.43
N THR A 247 -15.29 -22.47 0.90
CA THR A 247 -13.94 -22.42 0.32
C THR A 247 -12.95 -21.64 1.18
N ALA A 248 -11.67 -22.04 1.14
CA ALA A 248 -10.57 -21.32 1.77
C ALA A 248 -10.50 -19.86 1.28
N TYR A 249 -10.59 -19.68 -0.04
CA TYR A 249 -10.66 -18.38 -0.70
C TYR A 249 -11.82 -17.51 -0.16
N GLY A 250 -13.04 -18.07 -0.11
CA GLY A 250 -14.24 -17.38 0.33
C GLY A 250 -14.15 -16.85 1.76
N ARG A 251 -13.57 -17.63 2.69
CA ARG A 251 -13.38 -17.21 4.09
C ARG A 251 -12.45 -16.02 4.22
N VAL A 252 -11.36 -15.98 3.45
CA VAL A 252 -10.43 -14.84 3.41
C VAL A 252 -11.11 -13.61 2.80
N VAL A 253 -11.91 -13.79 1.73
CA VAL A 253 -12.73 -12.71 1.16
C VAL A 253 -13.70 -12.14 2.20
N LEU A 254 -14.38 -12.99 2.97
CA LEU A 254 -15.30 -12.55 4.01
C LEU A 254 -14.59 -11.74 5.10
N ALA A 255 -13.41 -12.19 5.56
CA ALA A 255 -12.60 -11.42 6.50
C ALA A 255 -12.20 -10.05 5.94
N LYS A 256 -11.86 -9.98 4.64
CA LYS A 256 -11.58 -8.72 3.94
C LYS A 256 -12.82 -7.82 3.89
N LEU A 257 -14.01 -8.36 3.64
CA LEU A 257 -15.26 -7.61 3.65
C LEU A 257 -15.56 -7.02 5.04
N VAL A 258 -15.36 -7.80 6.11
CA VAL A 258 -15.50 -7.31 7.49
C VAL A 258 -14.51 -6.17 7.77
N ALA A 259 -13.24 -6.33 7.40
CA ALA A 259 -12.22 -5.30 7.57
C ALA A 259 -12.59 -4.00 6.81
N VAL A 260 -13.07 -4.11 5.57
CA VAL A 260 -13.55 -2.98 4.77
C VAL A 260 -14.76 -2.32 5.43
N ALA A 261 -15.75 -3.09 5.89
CA ALA A 261 -16.92 -2.54 6.58
C ALA A 261 -16.54 -1.76 7.84
N LEU A 262 -15.60 -2.28 8.64
CA LEU A 262 -15.06 -1.58 9.81
C LEU A 262 -14.37 -0.27 9.40
N LEU A 263 -13.54 -0.28 8.34
CA LEU A 263 -12.88 0.93 7.83
C LEU A 263 -13.89 1.97 7.31
N LEU A 264 -14.96 1.56 6.62
CA LEU A 264 -16.00 2.46 6.14
C LEU A 264 -16.77 3.11 7.29
N GLY A 265 -17.16 2.31 8.29
CA GLY A 265 -17.82 2.81 9.50
C GLY A 265 -16.94 3.78 10.28
N LEU A 266 -15.67 3.43 10.46
CA LEU A 266 -14.68 4.25 11.15
C LEU A 266 -14.38 5.54 10.37
N GLY A 267 -14.21 5.46 9.04
CA GLY A 267 -14.00 6.62 8.18
C GLY A 267 -15.18 7.58 8.18
N TRP A 268 -16.42 7.06 8.16
CA TRP A 268 -17.63 7.86 8.32
C TRP A 268 -17.67 8.57 9.68
N TRP A 269 -17.35 7.85 10.75
CA TRP A 269 -17.29 8.41 12.11
C TRP A 269 -16.21 9.51 12.22
N TRP A 270 -15.02 9.26 11.70
CA TRP A 270 -13.92 10.22 11.70
C TRP A 270 -14.19 11.44 10.85
N ARG A 271 -14.88 11.29 9.71
CA ARG A 271 -15.30 12.44 8.90
C ARG A 271 -16.20 13.39 9.68
N ARG A 272 -17.10 12.87 10.51
CA ARG A 272 -18.02 13.69 11.32
C ARG A 272 -17.41 14.24 12.60
N THR A 273 -16.41 13.56 13.15
CA THR A 273 -15.80 13.91 14.44
C THR A 273 -14.39 14.46 14.27
N TRP A 274 -13.43 13.61 13.93
CA TRP A 274 -12.01 13.93 13.85
C TRP A 274 -11.69 15.00 12.80
N VAL A 275 -12.18 14.85 11.57
CA VAL A 275 -11.90 15.79 10.47
C VAL A 275 -12.48 17.16 10.78
N VAL A 276 -13.74 17.22 11.22
CA VAL A 276 -14.41 18.48 11.62
C VAL A 276 -13.69 19.15 12.78
N ALA A 277 -13.33 18.40 13.83
CA ALA A 277 -12.61 18.95 14.98
C ALA A 277 -11.21 19.44 14.60
N SER A 278 -10.48 18.71 13.76
CA SER A 278 -9.14 19.09 13.29
C SER A 278 -9.19 20.35 12.42
N ALA A 279 -10.13 20.43 11.47
CA ALA A 279 -10.32 21.60 10.61
C ALA A 279 -10.64 22.86 11.42
N ALA A 280 -11.42 22.72 12.49
CA ALA A 280 -11.71 23.82 13.43
C ALA A 280 -10.58 24.07 14.44
N HIS A 281 -9.40 23.47 14.25
CA HIS A 281 -8.27 23.50 15.17
C HIS A 281 -8.59 23.00 16.61
N ARG A 282 -9.70 22.29 16.84
CA ARG A 282 -10.07 21.75 18.16
C ARG A 282 -9.45 20.38 18.47
N MET A 283 -8.52 19.90 17.63
CA MET A 283 -7.81 18.65 17.82
C MET A 283 -6.31 18.88 18.00
N SER A 284 -5.68 18.22 18.97
CA SER A 284 -4.22 18.29 19.12
C SER A 284 -3.51 17.51 18.01
N ALA A 285 -2.26 17.87 17.69
CA ALA A 285 -1.45 17.13 16.73
C ALA A 285 -1.26 15.66 17.17
N GLU A 286 -1.05 15.45 18.47
CA GLU A 286 -0.92 14.11 19.06
C GLU A 286 -2.20 13.29 18.94
N GLY A 287 -3.37 13.90 19.19
CA GLY A 287 -4.66 13.24 19.04
C GLY A 287 -4.98 12.88 17.59
N SER A 288 -4.58 13.73 16.63
CA SER A 288 -4.68 13.41 15.20
C SER A 288 -3.72 12.30 14.79
N LEU A 289 -2.48 12.35 15.26
CA LEU A 289 -1.48 11.31 14.99
C LEU A 289 -1.95 9.94 15.50
N ARG A 290 -2.44 9.84 16.74
CA ARG A 290 -2.94 8.57 17.31
C ARG A 290 -4.09 7.97 16.50
N ARG A 291 -5.03 8.79 16.01
CA ARG A 291 -6.13 8.31 15.15
C ARG A 291 -5.64 7.87 13.79
N ALA A 292 -4.75 8.65 13.16
CA ALA A 292 -4.12 8.27 11.90
C ALA A 292 -3.38 6.93 12.01
N ILE A 293 -2.64 6.72 13.11
CA ILE A 293 -1.96 5.44 13.37
C ILE A 293 -2.97 4.29 13.52
N GLY A 294 -4.06 4.49 14.26
CA GLY A 294 -5.13 3.50 14.39
C GLY A 294 -5.77 3.14 13.05
N GLU A 295 -6.04 4.12 12.18
CA GLU A 295 -6.53 3.89 10.81
C GLU A 295 -5.52 3.08 10.00
N VAL A 296 -4.26 3.52 9.98
CA VAL A 296 -3.17 2.88 9.24
C VAL A 296 -3.00 1.43 9.68
N MET A 297 -3.06 1.13 10.98
CA MET A 297 -3.01 -0.25 11.48
C MET A 297 -4.18 -1.10 10.99
N LEU A 298 -5.41 -0.57 11.01
CA LEU A 298 -6.58 -1.30 10.52
C LEU A 298 -6.51 -1.54 9.00
N MET A 299 -6.05 -0.53 8.25
CA MET A 299 -5.79 -0.66 6.81
C MET A 299 -4.68 -1.67 6.53
N ALA A 300 -3.64 -1.71 7.36
CA ALA A 300 -2.53 -2.66 7.24
C ALA A 300 -3.03 -4.11 7.37
N VAL A 301 -3.97 -4.40 8.28
CA VAL A 301 -4.64 -5.72 8.34
C VAL A 301 -5.31 -6.06 7.01
N ALA A 302 -6.05 -5.12 6.41
CA ALA A 302 -6.71 -5.33 5.11
C ALA A 302 -5.70 -5.56 3.98
N PHE A 303 -4.54 -4.89 4.01
CA PHE A 303 -3.43 -5.13 3.09
C PHE A 303 -2.83 -6.53 3.27
N GLY A 304 -2.68 -7.01 4.52
CA GLY A 304 -2.22 -8.36 4.82
C GLY A 304 -3.17 -9.43 4.27
N LEU A 305 -4.46 -9.28 4.51
CA LEU A 305 -5.50 -10.15 3.94
C LEU A 305 -5.46 -10.14 2.40
N ALA A 306 -5.29 -8.96 1.78
CA ALA A 306 -5.21 -8.83 0.34
C ALA A 306 -3.94 -9.46 -0.25
N ALA A 307 -2.79 -9.32 0.41
CA ALA A 307 -1.53 -9.91 -0.02
C ALA A 307 -1.60 -11.45 0.01
N ALA A 308 -2.20 -12.01 1.07
CA ALA A 308 -2.43 -13.44 1.19
C ALA A 308 -3.44 -13.96 0.16
N LEU A 309 -4.53 -13.22 -0.09
CA LEU A 309 -5.54 -13.58 -1.09
C LEU A 309 -4.97 -13.66 -2.50
N ALA A 310 -3.94 -12.86 -2.80
CA ALA A 310 -3.26 -12.89 -4.10
C ALA A 310 -2.46 -14.18 -4.35
N THR A 311 -2.22 -14.99 -3.32
CA THR A 311 -1.46 -16.25 -3.36
C THR A 311 -2.22 -17.40 -2.71
N THR A 312 -3.53 -17.25 -2.52
CA THR A 312 -4.41 -18.33 -2.03
C THR A 312 -5.07 -18.95 -3.26
N ALA A 313 -4.91 -20.26 -3.42
CA ALA A 313 -5.54 -21.05 -4.48
C ALA A 313 -7.06 -21.13 -4.32
#